data_AF-A0A2M8V2K6-F1
#
_entry.id   AF-A0A2M8V2K6-F1
#
_cell.length_a   1.000
_cell.length_b   1.000
_cell.length_c   1.000
_cell.angle_alpha   90.00
_cell.angle_beta   90.00
_cell.angle_gamma   90.00
#
_symmetry.space_group_name_H-M   'P 1'
#
loop_
_entity.id
_entity.type
_entity.pdbx_description
1 polymer ?
#
loop_
_entity_poly.entity_id
_entity_poly.type
_entity_poly.pdbx_seq_one_letter_code
_entity_poly.pdbx_strand_id
1 'polypeptide(L)' 'MKLRKEIENTIREAREDRANAALAICVLLEEKLGLSQNGWFDDDPLALQAINDWKASAAIQHRS' A
#
# COMPACT_ATOMS: atom_id res chain seq x y z
N MET A 1 10.23 -7.25 11.26
CA MET A 1 10.51 -5.83 11.58
C MET A 1 9.27 -5.21 12.21
N LYS A 2 9.37 -4.07 12.92
CA LYS A 2 8.18 -3.42 13.49
C LYS A 2 7.53 -2.56 12.39
N LEU A 3 6.23 -2.75 12.14
CA LEU A 3 5.42 -2.02 11.13
C LEU A 3 5.71 -0.50 11.10
N ARG A 4 5.87 0.11 12.28
CA ARG A 4 6.22 1.53 12.41
C ARG A 4 7.48 1.92 11.64
N LYS A 5 8.54 1.11 11.69
CA LYS A 5 9.81 1.39 11.00
C LYS A 5 9.66 1.29 9.48
N GLU A 6 8.79 0.41 9.00
CA GLU A 6 8.52 0.27 7.57
C GLU A 6 7.74 1.47 7.05
N ILE A 7 6.73 1.95 7.79
CA ILE A 7 6.03 3.21 7.49
C ILE A 7 7.01 4.39 7.44
N GLU A 8 7.89 4.52 8.43
CA GLU A 8 8.91 5.58 8.45
C GLU A 8 9.83 5.53 7.21
N ASN A 9 10.22 4.32 6.78
CA ASN A 9 11.03 4.15 5.58
C ASN A 9 10.24 4.55 4.31
N THR A 10 9.00 4.10 4.18
CA THR A 10 8.13 4.47 3.03
C THR A 10 7.97 5.98 2.89
N ILE A 11 7.81 6.70 4.01
CA ILE A 11 7.73 8.17 4.00
C ILE A 11 9.04 8.80 3.50
N ARG A 12 10.19 8.27 3.93
CA ARG A 12 11.51 8.78 3.51
C ARG A 12 11.78 8.52 2.04
N GLU A 13 11.41 7.34 1.55
CA GLU A 13 11.60 6.92 0.16
C GLU A 13 10.78 7.73 -0.83
N ALA A 14 9.63 8.26 -0.40
CA ALA A 14 8.76 9.10 -1.22
C ALA A 14 9.33 10.51 -1.51
N ARG A 15 10.50 10.89 -0.95
CA ARG A 15 11.21 12.14 -1.26
C ARG A 15 10.31 13.39 -1.27
N GLU A 16 9.59 13.61 -0.18
CA GLU A 16 8.65 14.73 0.02
C GLU A 16 7.34 14.67 -0.79
N ASP A 17 7.15 13.67 -1.66
CA ASP A 17 5.85 13.41 -2.28
C ASP A 17 4.89 12.76 -1.29
N ARG A 18 4.10 13.60 -0.62
CA ARG A 18 3.16 13.16 0.42
C ARG A 18 2.04 12.29 -0.13
N ALA A 19 1.59 12.54 -1.37
CA ALA A 19 0.51 11.77 -1.97
C ALA A 19 1.00 10.36 -2.29
N ASN A 20 2.18 10.25 -2.90
CA ASN A 20 2.80 8.96 -3.16
C ASN A 20 3.14 8.20 -1.87
N ALA A 21 3.63 8.90 -0.84
CA ALA A 21 3.89 8.29 0.48
C ALA A 21 2.62 7.68 1.09
N ALA A 22 1.50 8.41 1.04
CA ALA A 22 0.22 7.93 1.57
C ALA A 22 -0.26 6.66 0.86
N LEU A 23 -0.23 6.65 -0.48
CA LEU A 23 -0.64 5.49 -1.27
C LEU A 23 0.27 4.28 -1.02
N ALA A 24 1.58 4.49 -0.96
CA ALA A 24 2.53 3.42 -0.67
C ALA A 24 2.32 2.82 0.74
N ILE A 25 1.94 3.64 1.73
CA ILE A 25 1.58 3.16 3.07
C ILE A 25 0.26 2.36 3.02
N CYS A 26 -0.76 2.80 2.27
CA CYS A 26 -2.00 2.04 2.10
C CYS A 26 -1.72 0.63 1.54
N VAL A 27 -0.86 0.54 0.52
CA VAL A 27 -0.42 -0.74 -0.05
C VAL A 27 0.34 -1.60 0.96
N LEU A 28 1.28 -1.01 1.72
CA LEU A 28 2.02 -1.70 2.77
C LEU A 28 1.11 -2.28 3.86
N LEU A 29 0.10 -1.51 4.27
CA LEU A 29 -0.87 -1.94 5.28
C LEU A 29 -1.78 -3.04 4.74
N GLU A 30 -2.21 -2.95 3.49
CA GLU A 30 -2.97 -4.00 2.83
C GLU A 30 -2.19 -5.31 2.78
N GLU A 31 -0.92 -5.28 2.34
CA GLU A 31 -0.08 -6.47 2.24
C GLU A 31 0.04 -7.20 3.59
N LYS A 32 0.13 -6.46 4.69
CA LYS A 32 0.37 -7.03 6.02
C LYS A 32 -0.88 -7.42 6.79
N LEU A 33 -1.97 -6.68 6.59
CA LEU A 33 -3.15 -6.73 7.45
C LEU A 33 -4.44 -7.07 6.69
N GLY A 34 -4.46 -6.99 5.36
CA GLY A 34 -5.65 -7.24 4.54
C GLY A 34 -6.82 -6.34 4.95
N LEU A 35 -6.70 -5.04 4.77
CA LEU A 35 -7.66 -4.05 5.28
C LEU A 35 -8.74 -3.67 4.25
N SER A 36 -8.45 -3.82 2.96
CA SER A 36 -9.47 -3.65 1.91
C SER A 36 -10.58 -4.69 2.07
N GLN A 37 -11.80 -4.32 1.69
CA GLN A 37 -13.03 -5.09 1.88
C GLN A 37 -13.45 -5.30 3.35
N ASN A 38 -12.74 -4.66 4.29
CA ASN A 38 -13.05 -4.64 5.72
C ASN A 38 -13.47 -3.24 6.20
N GLY A 39 -13.83 -2.33 5.29
CA GLY A 39 -14.30 -0.97 5.60
C GLY A 39 -13.21 0.08 5.81
N TRP A 40 -11.93 -0.24 5.57
CA TRP A 40 -10.82 0.71 5.79
C TRP A 40 -10.52 1.57 4.57
N PHE A 41 -10.28 0.95 3.41
CA PHE A 41 -9.92 1.65 2.18
C PHE A 41 -11.09 1.76 1.19
N ASP A 42 -12.23 1.17 1.54
CA ASP A 42 -13.32 0.91 0.58
C ASP A 42 -13.98 2.20 0.07
N ASP A 43 -13.90 3.29 0.85
CA ASP A 43 -14.43 4.60 0.49
C ASP A 43 -13.37 5.55 -0.12
N ASP A 44 -12.13 5.08 -0.31
CA ASP A 44 -11.03 5.85 -0.94
C ASP A 44 -10.66 5.23 -2.30
N PRO A 45 -11.17 5.79 -3.42
CA PRO A 45 -10.89 5.28 -4.76
C PRO A 45 -9.41 5.25 -5.13
N LEU A 46 -8.61 6.19 -4.61
CA LEU A 46 -7.17 6.25 -4.93
C LEU A 46 -6.40 5.16 -4.20
N ALA A 47 -6.74 4.92 -2.92
CA ALA A 47 -6.16 3.82 -2.16
C ALA A 47 -6.54 2.46 -2.77
N LEU A 48 -7.82 2.27 -3.16
CA LEU A 48 -8.27 1.06 -3.84
C LEU A 48 -7.57 0.84 -5.17
N GLN A 49 -7.42 1.90 -5.99
CA GLN A 49 -6.70 1.79 -7.25
C GLN A 49 -5.26 1.36 -7.03
N ALA A 50 -4.53 2.00 -6.10
CA ALA A 50 -3.14 1.65 -5.79
C ALA A 50 -3.00 0.20 -5.28
N ILE A 51 -3.94 -0.26 -4.44
CA ILE A 51 -3.98 -1.64 -3.95
C ILE A 51 -4.23 -2.63 -5.09
N ASN A 52 -5.15 -2.32 -6.00
CA ASN A 52 -5.47 -3.18 -7.14
C ASN A 52 -4.30 -3.27 -8.11
N ASP A 53 -3.63 -2.16 -8.40
CA ASP A 53 -2.43 -2.12 -9.24
C ASP A 53 -1.30 -2.96 -8.63
N TRP A 54 -1.09 -2.84 -7.30
CA TRP A 54 -0.14 -3.68 -6.57
C TRP A 54 -0.51 -5.17 -6.66
N LYS A 55 -1.76 -5.55 -6.36
CA LYS A 55 -2.23 -6.96 -6.45
C LYS A 55 -2.04 -7.53 -7.85
N ALA A 56 -2.34 -6.74 -8.89
CA ALA A 56 -2.13 -7.13 -10.28
C ALA A 56 -0.65 -7.38 -10.58
N SER A 57 0.25 -6.50 -10.09
CA SER A 57 1.70 -6.66 -10.26
C SER A 57 2.28 -7.86 -9.50
N ALA A 58 1.81 -8.12 -8.28
CA ALA A 58 2.25 -9.25 -7.45
C ALA A 58 1.78 -10.61 -8.00
N ALA A 59 0.57 -10.66 -8.57
CA ALA A 59 0.03 -11.86 -9.22
C ALA A 59 0.85 -12.28 -10.46
N ILE A 60 1.50 -11.34 -11.14
CA ILE A 60 2.42 -11.61 -12.26
C ILE A 60 3.73 -12.21 -11.74
N GLN A 61 4.25 -11.73 -10.61
CA GLN A 61 5.50 -12.24 -10.02
C GLN A 61 5.39 -13.67 -9.46
N HIS A 62 4.20 -14.09 -8.99
CA HIS A 62 3.96 -15.43 -8.46
C HIS A 62 3.69 -16.52 -9.52
N ARG A 63 3.60 -16.16 -10.80
CA ARG A 63 3.37 -17.11 -11.92
C ARG A 63 4.64 -17.45 -12.71
N SER A 64 5.82 -17.03 -12.23
CA SER A 64 7.13 -17.26 -12.86
C SER A 64 7.91 -18.36 -12.14
#